data_AF-A0A842W0A6-F1
#
_entry.id   AF-A0A842W0A6-F1
#
_cell.length_a   1.000
_cell.length_b   1.000
_cell.length_c   1.000
_cell.angle_alpha   90.00
_cell.angle_beta   90.00
_cell.angle_gamma   90.00
#
_symmetry.space_group_name_H-M   'P 1'
#
loop_
_entity.id
_entity.type
_entity.pdbx_description
1 polymer ?
#
loop_
_entity_poly.entity_id
_entity_poly.type
_entity_poly.pdbx_seq_one_letter_code
_entity_poly.pdbx_strand_id
1 'polypeptide(L)'
;MPTTSVNKSNREDSDLRLVSENLKPITARIILTCPTCGYHRRFRNQFTYDKMDLIIVTLKIVDWLTCERCSDILNCQVEYNI
;
A
#
# COMPACT_ATOMS: atom_id res chain seq x y z
N MET A 1 25.07 20.61 43.43
CA MET A 1 24.25 20.90 42.24
C MET A 1 23.38 19.69 41.96
N PRO A 2 22.04 19.80 41.96
CA PRO A 2 21.19 18.67 41.63
C PRO A 2 21.07 18.54 40.11
N THR A 3 21.38 17.37 39.56
CA THR A 3 21.15 17.03 38.17
C THR A 3 19.72 16.55 38.00
N THR A 4 18.88 17.36 37.34
CA THR A 4 17.51 17.00 36.99
C THR A 4 17.54 16.06 35.79
N SER A 5 17.18 14.80 36.00
CA SER A 5 16.99 13.80 34.94
C SER A 5 15.72 14.11 34.16
N VAL A 6 15.85 14.47 32.87
CA VAL A 6 14.71 14.65 31.96
C VAL A 6 14.27 13.29 31.44
N ASN A 7 13.19 12.74 32.00
CA ASN A 7 12.47 11.59 31.44
C ASN A 7 11.57 12.06 30.29
N LYS A 8 12.07 12.02 29.05
CA LYS A 8 11.31 12.25 27.82
C LYS A 8 11.44 11.02 26.93
N SER A 9 10.48 10.10 26.99
CA SER A 9 10.17 9.11 25.94
C SER A 9 9.27 8.01 26.52
N ASN A 10 7.95 8.15 26.44
CA ASN A 10 7.02 7.01 26.60
C ASN A 10 5.54 7.30 26.28
N ARG A 11 5.13 8.56 26.07
CA ARG A 11 3.72 8.89 25.80
C ARG A 11 3.33 8.85 24.32
N GLU A 12 4.23 9.21 23.41
CA GLU A 12 3.92 9.38 21.99
C GLU A 12 3.69 8.04 21.25
N ASP A 13 4.35 6.94 21.68
CA ASP A 13 4.22 5.61 21.06
C ASP A 13 2.84 4.98 21.30
N SER A 14 2.25 5.23 22.47
CA SER A 14 0.94 4.72 22.87
C SER A 14 -0.21 5.36 22.08
N ASP A 15 -0.15 6.67 21.83
CA ASP A 15 -1.20 7.39 21.10
C ASP A 15 -1.20 7.02 19.62
N LEU A 16 -0.02 6.81 19.01
CA LEU A 16 0.11 6.33 17.63
C LEU A 16 -0.49 4.92 17.44
N ARG A 17 -0.31 4.02 18.40
CA ARG A 17 -0.89 2.66 18.35
C ARG A 17 -2.41 2.68 18.47
N LEU A 18 -2.96 3.49 19.37
CA LEU A 18 -4.42 3.67 19.52
C LEU A 18 -5.08 4.26 18.26
N VAL A 19 -4.39 5.17 17.55
CA VAL A 19 -4.87 5.68 16.26
C VAL A 19 -4.84 4.59 15.18
N SER A 20 -3.80 3.74 15.16
CA SER A 20 -3.70 2.64 14.19
C SER A 20 -4.79 1.57 14.35
N GLU A 21 -5.24 1.29 15.58
CA GLU A 21 -6.29 0.29 15.85
C GLU A 21 -7.70 0.74 15.40
N ASN A 22 -7.93 2.06 15.27
CA ASN A 22 -9.21 2.62 14.85
C ASN A 22 -9.29 2.96 13.36
N LEU A 23 -8.18 2.83 12.62
CA LEU A 23 -8.13 3.11 11.19
C LEU A 23 -8.50 1.85 10.39
N LYS A 24 -9.49 1.99 9.50
CA LYS A 24 -9.91 0.90 8.62
C LYS A 24 -8.77 0.49 7.66
N PRO A 25 -8.61 -0.78 7.28
CA PRO A 25 -7.60 -1.15 6.30
C PRO A 25 -7.89 -0.51 4.93
N ILE A 26 -6.86 0.05 4.32
CA ILE A 26 -6.93 0.56 2.94
C ILE A 26 -6.96 -0.64 2.00
N THR A 27 -7.98 -0.72 1.15
CA THR A 27 -8.07 -1.76 0.13
C THR A 27 -7.69 -1.17 -1.23
N ALA A 28 -6.65 -1.70 -1.87
CA ALA A 28 -6.32 -1.37 -3.26
C ALA A 28 -6.71 -2.53 -4.19
N ARG A 29 -7.43 -2.21 -5.25
CA ARG A 29 -7.74 -3.12 -6.34
C ARG A 29 -6.99 -2.67 -7.57
N ILE A 30 -6.22 -3.58 -8.16
CA ILE A 30 -5.44 -3.33 -9.37
C ILE A 30 -6.04 -4.17 -10.49
N ILE A 31 -6.32 -3.54 -11.61
CA ILE A 31 -6.88 -4.16 -12.81
C ILE A 31 -5.88 -3.89 -13.93
N LEU A 32 -5.32 -4.95 -14.49
CA LEU A 32 -4.46 -4.91 -15.67
C LEU A 32 -5.26 -5.40 -16.88
N THR A 33 -5.22 -4.67 -17.99
CA THR A 33 -5.93 -5.03 -19.22
C THR A 33 -5.02 -4.84 -20.42
N CYS A 34 -4.87 -5.87 -21.26
CA CYS A 34 -4.14 -5.78 -22.52
C CYS A 34 -5.06 -5.17 -23.60
N PRO A 35 -4.65 -4.07 -24.26
CA PRO A 35 -5.44 -3.46 -25.32
C PRO A 35 -5.51 -4.32 -26.58
N THR A 36 -4.54 -5.20 -26.81
CA THR A 36 -4.35 -5.93 -28.07
C THR A 36 -5.05 -7.29 -28.09
N CYS A 37 -4.89 -8.08 -27.03
CA CYS A 37 -5.41 -9.46 -27.00
C CYS A 37 -6.53 -9.68 -25.97
N GLY A 38 -7.00 -8.60 -25.30
CA GLY A 38 -8.09 -8.66 -24.31
C GLY A 38 -7.76 -9.43 -23.02
N TYR A 39 -6.49 -9.78 -22.80
CA TYR A 39 -6.04 -10.36 -21.54
C TYR A 39 -6.34 -9.39 -20.38
N HIS A 40 -6.83 -9.90 -19.26
CA HIS A 40 -7.01 -9.08 -18.07
C HIS A 40 -6.64 -9.86 -16.80
N ARG A 41 -6.06 -9.15 -15.83
CA ARG A 41 -5.66 -9.69 -14.52
C ARG A 41 -6.10 -8.74 -13.43
N ARG A 42 -6.56 -9.27 -12.30
CA ARG A 42 -7.07 -8.47 -11.18
C ARG A 42 -6.38 -8.89 -9.90
N PHE A 43 -5.95 -7.92 -9.12
CA PHE A 43 -5.36 -8.12 -7.81
C PHE A 43 -6.11 -7.27 -6.79
N ARG A 44 -6.21 -7.78 -5.57
CA ARG A 44 -6.76 -7.04 -4.45
C ARG A 44 -5.82 -7.20 -3.28
N ASN A 45 -5.26 -6.10 -2.82
CA ASN A 45 -4.45 -6.06 -1.61
C ASN A 45 -5.13 -5.19 -0.56
N GLN A 46 -4.91 -5.55 0.70
CA GLN A 46 -5.35 -4.77 1.85
C GLN A 46 -4.11 -4.38 2.64
N PHE A 47 -4.05 -3.12 3.04
CA PHE A 47 -2.93 -2.54 3.78
C PHE A 47 -3.47 -1.89 5.03
N THR A 48 -2.76 -2.10 6.13
CA THR A 48 -2.94 -1.32 7.34
C THR A 48 -2.21 0.03 7.18
N TYR A 49 -2.69 1.08 7.85
CA TYR A 49 -2.18 2.45 7.66
C TYR A 49 -0.71 2.63 8.06
N ASP A 50 -0.21 1.81 8.99
CA ASP A 50 1.20 1.72 9.38
C ASP A 50 2.11 1.17 8.27
N LYS A 51 1.52 0.69 7.16
CA LYS A 51 2.19 0.04 6.04
C LYS A 51 2.01 0.81 4.73
N MET A 52 2.01 2.14 4.78
CA MET A 52 1.99 2.98 3.56
C MET A 52 3.11 2.62 2.57
N ASP A 53 4.29 2.20 3.06
CA ASP A 53 5.38 1.73 2.20
C ASP A 53 5.03 0.49 1.37
N LEU A 54 4.09 -0.34 1.82
CA LEU A 54 3.60 -1.50 1.06
C LEU A 54 2.70 -1.10 -0.12
N ILE A 55 2.09 0.08 -0.09
CA ILE A 55 1.40 0.65 -1.27
C ILE A 55 2.45 0.93 -2.35
N ILE A 56 3.60 1.52 -1.97
CA ILE A 56 4.71 1.78 -2.90
C ILE A 56 5.26 0.47 -3.47
N VAL A 57 5.41 -0.58 -2.66
CA VAL A 57 5.83 -1.91 -3.13
C VAL A 57 4.81 -2.51 -4.10
N THR A 58 3.52 -2.34 -3.84
CA THR A 58 2.47 -2.81 -4.74
C THR A 58 2.50 -2.07 -6.08
N LEU A 59 2.83 -0.78 -6.07
CA LEU A 59 3.09 -0.01 -7.28
C LEU A 59 4.43 -0.37 -7.95
N LYS A 60 5.39 -1.00 -7.26
CA LYS A 60 6.60 -1.55 -7.89
C LYS A 60 6.37 -2.91 -8.56
N ILE A 61 5.35 -3.67 -8.16
CA ILE A 61 4.90 -4.90 -8.85
C ILE A 61 4.41 -4.61 -10.29
N VAL A 62 4.22 -3.34 -10.63
CA VAL A 62 3.98 -2.80 -11.98
C VAL A 62 5.13 -3.12 -12.96
N ASP A 63 6.26 -3.67 -12.51
CA ASP A 63 7.20 -4.37 -13.42
C ASP A 63 6.55 -5.52 -14.24
N TRP A 64 5.33 -5.94 -13.88
CA TRP A 64 4.50 -6.87 -14.66
C TRP A 64 3.55 -6.21 -15.67
N LEU A 65 3.81 -4.95 -16.08
CA LEU A 65 2.98 -4.27 -17.08
C LEU A 65 3.09 -4.85 -18.49
N THR A 66 3.83 -5.91 -18.75
CA THR A 66 3.85 -6.56 -20.06
C THR A 66 2.88 -7.73 -20.12
N CYS A 67 2.09 -7.83 -21.18
CA CYS A 67 1.16 -8.92 -21.38
C CYS A 67 1.90 -10.23 -21.65
N GLU A 68 1.65 -11.26 -20.87
CA GLU A 68 2.28 -12.58 -21.03
C GLU A 68 1.97 -13.27 -22.38
N ARG A 69 0.97 -12.78 -23.13
CA ARG A 69 0.52 -13.38 -24.40
C ARG A 69 1.06 -12.70 -25.64
N CYS A 70 1.16 -11.38 -25.62
CA CYS A 70 1.56 -10.58 -26.79
C CYS A 70 2.70 -9.61 -26.48
N SER A 71 3.22 -9.61 -25.25
CA SER A 71 4.27 -8.71 -24.75
C SER A 71 3.94 -7.22 -24.75
N ASP A 72 2.73 -6.83 -25.20
CA ASP A 72 2.30 -5.43 -25.17
C ASP A 72 2.10 -4.91 -23.75
N ILE A 73 2.19 -3.58 -23.62
CA ILE A 73 1.99 -2.89 -22.36
C ILE A 73 0.52 -2.98 -21.94
N LEU A 74 0.28 -3.42 -20.71
CA LEU A 74 -1.00 -3.53 -20.05
C LEU A 74 -1.44 -2.14 -19.55
N ASN A 75 -2.71 -1.82 -19.78
CA ASN A 75 -3.35 -0.70 -19.11
C ASN A 75 -3.58 -1.07 -17.65
N CYS A 76 -3.07 -0.24 -16.73
CA CYS A 76 -3.21 -0.43 -15.30
C CYS A 76 -4.19 0.59 -14.71
N GLN A 77 -5.21 0.08 -14.02
CA GLN A 77 -6.16 0.87 -13.27
C GLN A 77 -6.07 0.46 -11.80
N VAL A 78 -5.89 1.44 -10.92
CA VAL A 78 -5.84 1.24 -9.48
C VAL A 78 -7.03 1.94 -8.83
N GLU A 79 -7.79 1.19 -8.05
CA GLU A 79 -8.95 1.68 -7.29
C GLU A 79 -8.63 1.53 -5.80
N TYR A 80 -8.71 2.65 -5.07
CA TYR A 80 -8.54 2.64 -3.62
C TYR A 80 -9.90 2.75 -2.94
N ASN A 81 -10.13 1.91 -1.95
CA ASN A 81 -11.25 2.00 -1.02
C ASN A 81 -10.65 2.24 0.38
N ILE A 82 -10.82 3.47 0.87
CA ILE A 82 -10.19 4.05 2.06
C ILE A 82 -11.27 4.35 3.09
#